data_AF-A0A965GST8-F1
#
_entry.id   AF-A0A965GST8-F1
#
_cell.length_a   1.000
_cell.length_b   1.000
_cell.length_c   1.000
_cell.angle_alpha   90.00
_cell.angle_beta   90.00
_cell.angle_gamma   90.00
#
_symmetry.space_group_name_H-M   'P 1'
#
loop_
_entity.id
_entity.type
_entity.pdbx_description
1 polymer ?
#
loop_
_entity_poly.entity_id
_entity_poly.type
_entity_poly.pdbx_seq_one_letter_code
_entity_poly.pdbx_strand_id
1 'polypeptide(L)'
;MCYRIRMIETYRPRPEDREPAREQTVRRLADEAMKLRPKFTSLTGAAWQAIRNARVSQNEQRTMHAAIMSELGKRSRGEQRRRRSEDAQLAEAYAILEKEKRAAAMAQAYRHEKSQPPDAYESGAKHHARRGV
;
A
#
# COMPACT_ATOMS: atom_id res chain seq x y z
N MET A 1 42.86 -40.80 -28.44
CA MET A 1 41.78 -40.30 -27.55
C MET A 1 41.61 -38.81 -27.81
N CYS A 2 40.44 -38.39 -28.27
CA CYS A 2 40.16 -37.00 -28.64
C CYS A 2 39.50 -36.27 -27.46
N TYR A 3 40.15 -35.24 -26.93
CA TYR A 3 39.57 -34.41 -25.87
C TYR A 3 38.59 -33.40 -26.47
N ARG A 4 37.29 -33.62 -26.23
CA ARG A 4 36.22 -32.68 -26.56
C ARG A 4 36.32 -31.49 -25.59
N ILE A 5 36.84 -30.37 -26.06
CA ILE A 5 36.80 -29.10 -25.34
C ILE A 5 35.33 -28.71 -25.20
N ARG A 6 34.76 -28.81 -23.98
CA ARG A 6 33.45 -28.22 -23.68
C ARG A 6 33.63 -26.72 -23.73
N MET A 7 32.93 -26.06 -24.66
CA MET A 7 32.78 -24.61 -24.64
C MET A 7 32.23 -24.21 -23.27
N ILE A 8 33.04 -23.55 -22.47
CA ILE A 8 32.55 -22.79 -21.33
C ILE A 8 31.82 -21.62 -21.96
N GLU A 9 30.50 -21.71 -22.06
CA GLU A 9 29.65 -20.55 -22.29
C GLU A 9 29.98 -19.57 -21.17
N THR A 10 30.79 -18.56 -21.51
CA THR A 10 31.03 -17.42 -20.63
C THR A 10 29.67 -16.81 -20.37
N TYR A 11 29.10 -17.08 -19.19
CA TYR A 11 27.87 -16.47 -18.72
C TYR A 11 28.09 -14.95 -18.75
N ARG A 12 27.69 -14.31 -19.84
CA ARG A 12 27.76 -12.88 -20.03
C ARG A 12 26.53 -12.35 -19.30
N PRO A 13 26.67 -11.74 -18.11
CA PRO A 13 25.51 -11.30 -17.35
C PRO A 13 24.68 -10.36 -18.23
N ARG A 14 23.36 -10.54 -18.21
CA ARG A 14 22.44 -9.73 -19.03
C ARG A 14 22.60 -8.25 -18.61
N PRO A 15 22.40 -7.28 -19.53
CA PRO A 15 22.47 -5.86 -19.20
C PRO A 15 21.56 -5.45 -18.03
N GLU A 16 20.49 -6.21 -17.80
CA GLU A 16 19.50 -6.03 -16.74
C GLU A 16 20.00 -6.46 -15.34
N ASP A 17 20.97 -7.37 -15.26
CA ASP A 17 21.57 -7.83 -13.99
C ASP A 17 22.67 -6.86 -13.48
N ARG A 18 23.06 -5.89 -14.31
CA ARG A 18 23.94 -4.80 -13.94
C ARG A 18 23.09 -3.60 -13.59
N GLU A 19 22.50 -3.59 -12.39
CA GLU A 19 22.25 -2.27 -11.78
C GLU A 19 23.57 -1.50 -11.89
N PRO A 20 23.59 -0.29 -12.48
CA PRO A 20 24.84 0.44 -12.62
C PRO A 20 25.38 0.57 -11.21
N ALA A 21 26.61 0.11 -10.93
CA ALA A 21 27.15 0.00 -9.56
C ALA A 21 26.93 1.27 -8.71
N ARG A 22 26.83 2.41 -9.38
CA ARG A 22 26.39 3.70 -8.86
C ARG A 22 25.00 3.70 -8.23
N GLU A 23 23.98 3.16 -8.87
CA GLU A 23 22.62 3.09 -8.33
C GLU A 23 22.56 2.19 -7.09
N GLN A 24 23.23 1.03 -7.12
CA GLN A 24 23.34 0.18 -5.93
C GLN A 24 24.05 0.92 -4.78
N THR A 25 25.10 1.69 -5.10
CA THR A 25 25.80 2.54 -4.12
C THR A 25 24.87 3.61 -3.56
N VAL A 26 24.12 4.32 -4.41
CA VAL A 26 23.14 5.33 -4.00
C VAL A 26 22.09 4.74 -3.07
N ARG A 27 21.58 3.54 -3.37
CA ARG A 27 20.60 2.85 -2.51
C ARG A 27 21.20 2.48 -1.16
N ARG A 28 22.42 1.94 -1.12
CA ARG A 28 23.12 1.63 0.14
C ARG A 28 23.37 2.87 0.99
N LEU A 29 23.79 3.98 0.37
CA LEU A 29 24.03 5.24 1.07
C LEU A 29 22.73 5.90 1.53
N ALA A 30 21.63 5.73 0.79
CA ALA A 30 20.30 6.15 1.22
C ALA A 30 19.85 5.36 2.47
N ASP A 31 20.10 4.05 2.52
CA ASP A 31 19.81 3.22 3.69
C ASP A 31 20.68 3.63 4.90
N GLU A 32 21.97 3.91 4.67
CA GLU A 32 22.86 4.41 5.70
C GLU A 32 22.41 5.77 6.23
N ALA A 33 22.01 6.69 5.34
CA ALA A 33 21.45 7.99 5.74
C ALA A 33 20.21 7.84 6.61
N MET A 34 19.33 6.87 6.31
CA MET A 34 18.16 6.58 7.13
C MET A 34 18.53 5.99 8.51
N LYS A 35 19.56 5.14 8.58
CA LYS A 35 20.10 4.65 9.88
C LYS A 35 20.73 5.77 10.71
N LEU A 36 21.37 6.74 10.04
CA LEU A 36 21.99 7.89 10.70
C LEU A 36 20.96 8.95 11.09
N ARG A 37 19.80 9.02 10.43
CA ARG A 37 18.76 10.03 10.65
C ARG A 37 18.48 10.36 12.12
N PRO A 38 18.36 9.40 13.07
CA PRO A 38 18.09 9.73 14.47
C PRO A 38 19.19 10.56 15.16
N LYS A 39 20.42 10.55 14.62
CA LYS A 39 21.57 11.28 15.16
C LYS A 39 21.74 12.69 14.56
N PHE A 40 20.90 13.07 13.61
CA PHE A 40 21.01 14.34 12.88
C PHE A 40 19.68 15.10 12.93
N THR A 41 19.77 16.43 12.94
CA THR A 41 18.59 17.32 12.88
C THR A 41 17.88 17.27 11.54
N SER A 42 18.58 16.90 10.47
CA SER A 42 18.04 16.84 9.11
C SER A 42 18.50 15.60 8.36
N LEU A 43 17.65 15.12 7.45
CA LEU A 43 17.98 14.03 6.53
C LEU A 43 19.16 14.39 5.61
N THR A 44 19.25 15.66 5.21
CA THR A 44 20.38 16.21 4.44
C THR A 44 21.70 16.04 5.19
N GLY A 45 21.73 16.36 6.49
CA GLY A 45 22.92 16.17 7.33
C GLY A 45 23.32 14.70 7.45
N ALA A 46 22.34 13.81 7.64
CA ALA A 46 22.57 12.36 7.69
C ALA A 46 23.08 11.81 6.34
N ALA A 47 22.56 12.30 5.21
CA ALA A 47 23.00 11.92 3.87
C ALA A 47 24.44 12.37 3.61
N TRP A 48 24.80 13.60 3.99
CA TRP A 48 26.19 14.06 3.92
C TRP A 48 27.13 13.21 4.77
N GLN A 49 26.69 12.81 5.96
CA GLN A 49 27.49 11.94 6.80
C GLN A 49 27.70 10.55 6.17
N ALA A 50 26.66 9.95 5.59
CA ALA A 50 26.78 8.67 4.89
C ALA A 50 27.80 8.74 3.74
N ILE A 51 27.78 9.83 2.96
CA ILE A 51 28.75 10.05 1.87
C ILE A 51 30.18 10.19 2.42
N ARG A 52 30.35 10.90 3.53
CA ARG A 52 31.66 11.05 4.20
C ARG A 52 32.19 9.72 4.72
N ASN A 53 31.34 8.91 5.34
CA ASN A 53 31.69 7.57 5.82
C ASN A 53 32.15 6.66 4.67
N ALA A 54 31.51 6.79 3.50
CA ALA A 54 31.84 6.03 2.29
C ALA A 54 33.09 6.53 1.55
N ARG A 55 33.78 7.57 2.05
CA ARG A 55 35.03 8.12 1.49
C ARG A 55 34.93 8.49 0.00
N VAL A 56 33.75 8.96 -0.42
CA VAL A 56 33.53 9.42 -1.80
C VAL A 56 34.38 10.66 -2.08
N SER A 57 34.93 10.77 -3.29
CA SER A 57 35.73 11.90 -3.72
C SER A 57 34.96 13.23 -3.61
N GLN A 58 35.64 14.34 -3.30
CA GLN A 58 34.99 15.65 -3.17
C GLN A 58 34.23 16.07 -4.45
N ASN A 59 34.74 15.69 -5.62
CA ASN A 59 34.12 16.00 -6.90
C ASN A 59 32.80 15.24 -7.10
N GLU A 60 32.66 14.04 -6.53
CA GLU A 60 31.46 13.20 -6.65
C GLU A 60 30.48 13.39 -5.50
N GLN A 61 30.91 13.95 -4.38
CA GLN A 61 30.13 14.16 -3.17
C GLN A 61 28.79 14.87 -3.42
N ARG A 62 28.80 15.99 -4.15
CA ARG A 62 27.59 16.75 -4.49
C ARG A 62 26.64 15.94 -5.36
N THR A 63 27.18 15.27 -6.38
CA THR A 63 26.40 14.46 -7.31
C THR A 63 25.80 13.24 -6.61
N MET A 64 26.54 12.63 -5.69
CA MET A 64 26.08 11.51 -4.87
C MET A 64 24.98 11.96 -3.90
N HIS A 65 25.15 13.12 -3.27
CA HIS A 65 24.13 13.71 -2.40
C HIS A 65 22.81 13.94 -3.14
N ALA A 66 22.86 14.55 -4.32
CA ALA A 66 21.66 14.77 -5.13
C ALA A 66 20.98 13.45 -5.51
N ALA A 67 21.75 12.42 -5.86
CA ALA A 67 21.23 11.09 -6.19
C ALA A 67 20.57 10.41 -4.98
N ILE A 68 21.19 10.47 -3.80
CA ILE A 68 20.65 9.93 -2.55
C ILE A 68 19.33 10.62 -2.18
N MET A 69 19.29 11.95 -2.23
CA MET A 69 18.07 12.69 -1.91
C MET A 69 16.93 12.40 -2.90
N SER A 70 17.27 12.23 -4.19
CA SER A 70 16.30 11.81 -5.21
C SER A 70 15.74 10.41 -4.93
N GLU A 71 16.59 9.45 -4.57
CA GLU A 71 16.21 8.09 -4.21
C GLU A 71 15.30 8.06 -2.97
N LEU A 72 15.67 8.78 -1.91
CA LEU A 72 14.83 8.92 -0.71
C LEU A 72 13.47 9.56 -1.02
N GLY A 73 13.46 10.57 -1.91
CA GLY A 73 12.23 11.19 -2.40
C GLY A 73 11.35 10.24 -3.21
N LYS A 74 11.94 9.39 -4.07
CA LYS A 74 11.19 8.35 -4.81
C LYS A 74 10.55 7.34 -3.85
N ARG A 75 11.30 6.88 -2.85
CA ARG A 75 10.79 5.94 -1.84
C ARG A 75 9.62 6.52 -1.04
N SER A 76 9.76 7.76 -0.57
CA SER A 76 8.69 8.47 0.14
C SER A 76 7.42 8.60 -0.70
N ARG A 77 7.55 8.99 -1.98
CA ARG A 77 6.40 9.06 -2.90
C ARG A 77 5.80 7.69 -3.18
N GLY A 78 6.63 6.65 -3.31
CA GLY A 78 6.19 5.27 -3.50
C GLY A 78 5.38 4.76 -2.30
N GLU A 79 5.85 5.02 -1.08
CA GLU A 79 5.15 4.69 0.15
C GLU A 79 3.83 5.45 0.28
N GLN A 80 3.83 6.75 -0.01
CA GLN A 80 2.61 7.55 0.00
C GLN A 80 1.56 7.02 -0.99
N ARG A 81 1.98 6.59 -2.18
CA ARG A 81 1.09 5.96 -3.17
C ARG A 81 0.53 4.63 -2.66
N ARG A 82 1.36 3.77 -2.05
CA ARG A 82 0.92 2.49 -1.48
C ARG A 82 -0.11 2.68 -0.37
N ARG A 83 0.12 3.61 0.56
CA ARG A 83 -0.86 3.94 1.61
C ARG A 83 -2.18 4.41 1.02
N ARG A 84 -2.15 5.29 0.02
CA ARG A 84 -3.39 5.72 -0.67
C ARG A 84 -4.14 4.57 -1.33
N SER A 85 -3.43 3.59 -1.91
CA SER A 85 -4.10 2.41 -2.46
C SER A 85 -4.65 1.49 -1.38
N GLU A 86 -3.95 1.33 -0.25
CA GLU A 86 -4.44 0.55 0.90
C GLU A 86 -5.67 1.21 1.52
N ASP A 87 -5.64 2.53 1.71
CA ASP A 87 -6.78 3.32 2.19
C ASP A 87 -7.99 3.22 1.25
N ALA A 88 -7.75 3.26 -0.06
CA ALA A 88 -8.81 3.08 -1.06
C ALA A 88 -9.42 1.66 -1.02
N GLN A 89 -8.58 0.63 -0.92
CA GLN A 89 -9.04 -0.77 -0.78
C GLN A 89 -9.85 -0.96 0.51
N LEU A 90 -9.40 -0.36 1.61
CA LEU A 90 -10.14 -0.39 2.87
C LEU A 90 -11.49 0.31 2.75
N ALA A 91 -11.54 1.48 2.12
CA ALA A 91 -12.79 2.20 1.89
C ALA A 91 -13.79 1.39 1.04
N GLU A 92 -13.32 0.71 0.00
CA GLU A 92 -14.14 -0.20 -0.81
C GLU A 92 -14.66 -1.39 0.01
N ALA A 93 -13.81 -2.03 0.81
CA ALA A 93 -14.20 -3.13 1.68
C ALA A 93 -15.27 -2.71 2.71
N TYR A 94 -15.13 -1.52 3.31
CA TYR A 94 -16.13 -0.98 4.22
C TYR A 94 -17.47 -0.71 3.51
N ALA A 95 -17.45 -0.20 2.28
CA ALA A 95 -18.66 0.05 1.50
C ALA A 95 -19.41 -1.24 1.14
N ILE A 96 -18.69 -2.33 0.86
CA ILE A 96 -19.29 -3.65 0.62
C ILE A 96 -19.94 -4.18 1.90
N LEU A 97 -19.23 -4.15 3.03
CA LEU A 97 -19.75 -4.58 4.33
C LEU A 97 -21.01 -3.81 4.74
N GLU A 98 -21.07 -2.51 4.48
CA GLU A 98 -22.27 -1.71 4.79
C GLU A 98 -23.48 -2.13 3.94
N LYS A 99 -23.27 -2.41 2.65
CA LYS A 99 -24.33 -2.92 1.76
C LYS A 99 -24.84 -4.29 2.24
N GLU A 100 -23.94 -5.19 2.62
CA GLU A 100 -24.31 -6.51 3.16
C GLU A 100 -25.10 -6.40 4.47
N LYS A 101 -24.69 -5.52 5.38
CA LYS A 101 -25.43 -5.25 6.62
C LYS A 101 -26.85 -4.74 6.35
N ARG A 102 -27.00 -3.81 5.40
CA ARG A 102 -28.32 -3.30 4.99
C ARG A 102 -29.19 -4.40 4.37
N ALA A 103 -28.61 -5.23 3.50
CA ALA A 103 -29.32 -6.37 2.90
C ALA A 103 -29.76 -7.40 3.96
N ALA A 104 -28.89 -7.71 4.92
CA ALA A 104 -29.20 -8.61 6.03
C ALA A 104 -30.32 -8.05 6.93
N ALA A 105 -30.29 -6.76 7.24
CA ALA A 105 -31.34 -6.08 8.01
C ALA A 105 -32.70 -6.12 7.29
N MET A 106 -32.72 -5.87 5.97
CA MET A 106 -33.95 -6.00 5.16
C MET A 106 -34.47 -7.45 5.14
N ALA A 107 -33.58 -8.44 4.99
CA ALA A 107 -33.97 -9.85 5.01
C ALA A 107 -34.57 -10.28 6.36
N GLN A 108 -34.04 -9.76 7.48
CA GLN A 108 -34.61 -9.97 8.80
C GLN A 108 -35.99 -9.31 8.92
N ALA A 109 -36.14 -8.04 8.51
CA ALA A 109 -37.42 -7.33 8.54
C ALA A 109 -38.50 -8.06 7.72
N TYR A 110 -38.17 -8.50 6.51
CA TYR A 110 -39.09 -9.25 5.64
C TYR A 110 -39.52 -10.60 6.26
N ARG A 111 -38.60 -11.31 6.95
CA ARG A 111 -38.95 -12.54 7.69
C ARG A 111 -39.92 -12.25 8.83
N HIS A 112 -39.67 -11.17 9.58
CA HIS A 112 -40.56 -10.74 10.66
C HIS A 112 -41.95 -10.38 10.14
N GLU A 113 -42.05 -9.62 9.04
CA GLU A 113 -43.32 -9.26 8.40
C GLU A 113 -44.10 -10.50 7.93
N LYS A 114 -43.44 -11.45 7.25
CA LYS A 114 -44.08 -12.69 6.78
C LYS A 114 -44.51 -13.63 7.90
N SER A 115 -43.90 -13.51 9.08
CA SER A 115 -44.28 -14.26 10.28
C SER A 115 -45.40 -13.62 11.09
N GLN A 116 -45.87 -12.41 10.71
CA GLN A 116 -47.03 -11.81 11.36
C GLN A 116 -48.31 -12.60 10.98
N PRO A 117 -49.15 -12.98 11.95
CA PRO A 117 -50.41 -13.63 11.66
C PRO A 117 -51.31 -12.67 10.85
N PRO A 118 -52.14 -13.18 9.92
CA PRO A 118 -52.92 -12.38 8.97
C PRO A 118 -54.00 -11.46 9.59
N ASP A 119 -54.09 -11.35 10.92
CA ASP A 119 -55.08 -10.52 11.64
C ASP A 119 -54.54 -9.19 12.19
N ALA A 120 -53.28 -8.83 11.97
CA ALA A 120 -52.74 -7.56 12.49
C ALA A 120 -53.29 -6.30 11.78
N TYR A 121 -54.05 -6.45 10.68
CA TYR A 121 -54.62 -5.34 9.90
C TYR A 121 -56.16 -5.38 9.74
N GLU A 122 -56.89 -6.12 10.58
CA GLU A 122 -58.36 -5.97 10.68
C GLU A 122 -58.82 -5.85 12.14
N SER A 123 -58.87 -4.63 12.69
CA SER A 123 -59.76 -4.38 13.85
C SER A 123 -60.32 -2.95 13.95
N GLY A 124 -60.34 -2.18 12.86
CA GLY A 124 -60.98 -0.85 12.83
C GLY A 124 -62.38 -0.81 12.20
N ALA A 125 -62.74 -1.76 11.33
CA ALA A 125 -63.84 -1.57 10.37
C ALA A 125 -65.18 -2.26 10.72
N LYS A 126 -65.34 -2.94 11.85
CA LYS A 126 -66.58 -3.71 12.15
C LYS A 126 -67.33 -3.34 13.44
N HIS A 127 -67.10 -2.15 14.02
CA HIS A 127 -67.82 -1.68 15.22
C HIS A 127 -68.82 -0.55 15.00
N HIS A 128 -69.24 -0.23 13.76
CA HIS A 128 -70.24 0.82 13.49
C HIS A 128 -71.58 0.35 12.90
N ALA A 129 -71.82 -0.96 12.73
CA ALA A 129 -73.07 -1.46 12.13
C ALA A 129 -74.09 -2.02 13.15
N ARG A 130 -73.95 -1.76 14.46
CA ARG A 130 -74.95 -2.15 15.48
C ARG A 130 -75.09 -1.09 16.57
N ARG A 131 -75.62 0.08 16.23
CA ARG A 131 -76.34 0.98 17.15
C ARG A 131 -77.03 2.06 16.32
N GLY A 132 -78.31 1.85 16.08
CA GLY A 132 -79.16 2.72 15.27
C GLY A 132 -80.45 1.98 14.91
N VAL A 133 -81.10 1.43 15.93
CA VAL A 133 -82.55 1.19 15.95
C VAL A 133 -83.17 2.49 16.46
#